data_AF-A0A2V7KCL3-F1
#
_entry.id   AF-A0A2V7KCL3-F1
#
_cell.length_a   1.000
_cell.length_b   1.000
_cell.length_c   1.000
_cell.angle_alpha   90.00
_cell.angle_beta   90.00
_cell.angle_gamma   90.00
#
_symmetry.space_group_name_H-M   'P 1'
#
loop_
_entity.id
_entity.type
_entity.pdbx_description
1 polymer ?
#
loop_
_entity_poly.entity_id
_entity_poly.type
_entity_poly.pdbx_seq_one_letter_code
_entity_poly.pdbx_strand_id
1 'polypeptide(L)'
;MRAATLIALALLASCRPQNAAVTTRTSDTLSFADLTPRDSANTALNEPRVISEPTMVVFWLAGADTLSADDQAEALDELNYTTEGIAPTLSRHNIKLVPTNSDTIYVTLPNRQRRMILLTGVDYPFGYVLVQPGTAERILAGVYDDDELLDEVEAYFDLPPSSDSTAKGPRIST
;
A
#
# COMPACT_ATOMS: atom_id res chain seq x y z
N MET A 1 2.73 3.76 -85.00
CA MET A 1 3.23 5.11 -84.67
C MET A 1 2.90 5.41 -83.22
N ARG A 2 3.93 5.78 -82.46
CA ARG A 2 3.93 6.52 -81.19
C ARG A 2 3.56 5.78 -79.89
N ALA A 3 4.59 5.68 -79.06
CA ALA A 3 4.62 5.23 -77.68
C ALA A 3 3.87 6.19 -76.75
N ALA A 4 3.37 5.65 -75.64
CA ALA A 4 3.29 6.35 -74.36
C ALA A 4 3.12 5.33 -73.22
N THR A 5 4.25 4.98 -72.62
CA THR A 5 4.41 4.60 -71.21
C THR A 5 3.55 5.45 -70.28
N LEU A 6 2.93 4.83 -69.27
CA LEU A 6 2.82 5.41 -67.93
C LEU A 6 2.64 4.27 -66.90
N ILE A 7 3.68 4.08 -66.09
CA ILE A 7 3.74 3.19 -64.94
C ILE A 7 3.16 3.97 -63.75
N ALA A 8 2.13 3.43 -63.11
CA ALA A 8 1.65 3.93 -61.83
C ALA A 8 1.91 2.88 -60.75
N LEU A 9 3.04 2.99 -60.05
CA LEU A 9 3.29 2.32 -58.78
C LEU A 9 2.43 3.01 -57.71
N ALA A 10 1.32 2.40 -57.32
CA ALA A 10 0.62 2.77 -56.09
C ALA A 10 1.32 2.07 -54.91
N LEU A 11 2.12 2.84 -54.18
CA LEU A 11 2.74 2.46 -52.92
C LEU A 11 1.66 2.08 -51.90
N LEU A 12 1.67 0.82 -51.46
CA LEU A 12 0.99 0.35 -50.27
C LEU A 12 1.61 1.03 -49.04
N ALA A 13 1.11 2.21 -48.68
CA ALA A 13 1.34 2.77 -47.36
C ALA A 13 0.41 2.05 -46.36
N SER A 14 0.77 0.83 -45.98
CA SER A 14 0.18 0.17 -44.82
C SER A 14 0.65 0.92 -43.57
N CYS A 15 -0.13 1.93 -43.16
CA CYS A 15 -0.02 2.53 -41.84
C CYS A 15 -0.35 1.45 -40.81
N ARG A 16 0.68 0.74 -40.35
CA ARG A 16 0.60 -0.15 -39.21
C ARG A 16 0.29 0.76 -38.01
N PRO A 17 -0.84 0.63 -37.31
CA PRO A 17 -0.97 1.24 -36.00
C PRO A 17 0.08 0.57 -35.15
N GLN A 18 1.15 1.33 -34.89
CA GLN A 18 2.11 1.00 -33.86
C GLN A 18 1.29 1.15 -32.57
N ASN A 19 0.68 0.04 -32.15
CA ASN A 19 0.22 -0.10 -30.78
C ASN A 19 1.46 0.19 -29.95
N ALA A 20 1.56 1.44 -29.50
CA ALA A 20 2.36 1.78 -28.36
C ALA A 20 1.87 0.83 -27.30
N ALA A 21 2.62 -0.25 -27.09
CA ALA A 21 2.58 -0.97 -25.86
C ALA A 21 2.90 0.10 -24.83
N VAL A 22 1.85 0.72 -24.28
CA VAL A 22 1.89 1.39 -23.01
C VAL A 22 2.31 0.27 -22.09
N THR A 23 3.63 0.16 -21.96
CA THR A 23 4.25 -0.57 -20.89
C THR A 23 3.90 0.32 -19.72
N THR A 24 2.74 0.09 -19.12
CA THR A 24 2.54 0.38 -17.70
C THR A 24 3.58 -0.49 -17.02
N ARG A 25 4.82 -0.01 -17.04
CA ARG A 25 5.77 -0.29 -15.99
C ARG A 25 5.12 0.39 -14.80
N THR A 26 4.20 -0.35 -14.18
CA THR A 26 3.77 -0.11 -12.80
C THR A 26 5.06 -0.24 -12.01
N SER A 27 5.82 0.84 -11.96
CA SER A 27 6.78 1.00 -10.89
C SER A 27 5.90 1.04 -9.66
N ASP A 28 5.83 -0.10 -8.97
CA ASP A 28 5.26 -0.29 -7.63
C ASP A 28 6.07 0.50 -6.59
N THR A 29 6.36 1.76 -6.90
CA THR A 29 6.82 2.76 -5.95
C THR A 29 5.61 3.65 -5.74
N LEU A 30 4.67 3.15 -4.94
CA LEU A 30 3.64 4.00 -4.34
C LEU A 30 4.38 5.16 -3.68
N SER A 31 4.10 6.39 -4.11
CA SER A 31 4.62 7.56 -3.41
C SER A 31 4.07 7.52 -1.99
N PHE A 32 4.89 7.78 -0.97
CA PHE A 32 4.40 7.85 0.42
C PHE A 32 3.27 8.88 0.58
N ALA A 33 3.26 9.92 -0.27
CA ALA A 33 2.16 10.87 -0.38
C ALA A 33 0.84 10.28 -0.88
N ASP A 34 0.86 9.12 -1.54
CA ASP A 34 -0.32 8.36 -2.00
C ASP A 34 -0.75 7.27 -0.99
N LEU A 35 0.12 6.95 -0.03
CA LEU A 35 -0.15 5.99 1.06
C LEU A 35 -0.91 6.62 2.23
N THR A 36 -1.14 7.93 2.18
CA THR A 36 -1.74 8.69 3.27
C THR A 36 -3.19 8.99 2.93
N PRO A 37 -4.16 8.43 3.66
CA PRO A 37 -5.57 8.74 3.44
C PRO A 37 -5.85 10.17 3.92
N ARG A 38 -5.75 11.12 2.99
CA ARG A 38 -5.91 12.57 3.28
C ARG A 38 -7.36 13.02 3.51
N ASP A 39 -8.32 12.15 3.18
CA ASP A 39 -9.76 12.42 3.21
C ASP A 39 -10.50 11.10 2.98
N SER A 40 -11.53 10.80 3.77
CA SER A 40 -12.37 9.60 3.57
C SER A 40 -13.14 9.62 2.24
N ALA A 41 -13.34 10.80 1.62
CA ALA A 41 -14.04 10.95 0.36
C ALA A 41 -13.29 10.39 -0.87
N ASN A 42 -12.02 9.98 -0.73
CA ASN A 42 -11.27 9.38 -1.82
C ASN A 42 -11.91 8.05 -2.28
N THR A 43 -12.59 8.09 -3.43
CA THR A 43 -13.40 6.98 -3.94
C THR A 43 -12.57 5.72 -4.22
N ALA A 44 -11.29 5.85 -4.58
CA ALA A 44 -10.42 4.70 -4.83
C ALA A 44 -9.98 3.96 -3.54
N LEU A 45 -9.99 4.66 -2.39
CA LEU A 45 -9.66 4.08 -1.08
C LEU A 45 -10.89 3.50 -0.37
N ASN A 46 -12.09 3.86 -0.83
CA ASN A 46 -13.38 3.35 -0.34
C ASN A 46 -13.72 1.95 -0.88
N GLU A 47 -13.03 1.47 -1.90
CA GLU A 47 -13.15 0.08 -2.31
C GLU A 47 -12.50 -0.84 -1.25
N PRO A 48 -13.22 -1.86 -0.75
CA PRO A 48 -12.67 -2.78 0.23
C PRO A 48 -11.38 -3.44 -0.25
N ARG A 49 -10.33 -3.35 0.57
CA ARG A 49 -9.04 -3.97 0.25
C ARG A 49 -9.15 -5.49 0.34
N VAL A 50 -8.56 -6.19 -0.63
CA VAL A 50 -8.41 -7.65 -0.60
C VAL A 50 -6.95 -7.98 -0.35
N ILE A 51 -6.66 -8.47 0.85
CA ILE A 51 -5.32 -8.79 1.32
C ILE A 51 -5.05 -10.28 1.11
N SER A 52 -3.94 -10.62 0.47
CA SER A 52 -3.53 -12.02 0.21
C SER A 52 -2.11 -12.34 0.68
N GLU A 53 -1.40 -11.36 1.23
CA GLU A 53 -0.02 -11.48 1.70
C GLU A 53 0.18 -10.63 2.98
N PRO A 54 1.29 -10.78 3.72
CA PRO A 54 1.57 -9.98 4.91
C PRO A 54 1.42 -8.49 4.61
N THR A 55 0.52 -7.80 5.30
CA THR A 55 0.17 -6.40 5.01
C THR A 55 -0.13 -5.64 6.28
N MET A 56 0.44 -4.44 6.38
CA MET A 56 -0.02 -3.38 7.27
C MET A 56 -0.96 -2.47 6.48
N VAL A 57 -2.20 -2.34 6.95
CA VAL A 57 -3.20 -1.46 6.35
C VAL A 57 -3.30 -0.20 7.21
N VAL A 58 -3.11 0.97 6.62
CA VAL A 58 -3.40 2.26 7.28
C VAL A 58 -4.83 2.64 6.96
N PHE A 59 -5.64 2.96 7.96
CA PHE A 59 -7.04 3.32 7.74
C PHE A 59 -7.37 4.72 8.25
N TRP A 60 -8.26 5.39 7.52
CA TRP A 60 -8.91 6.64 7.91
C TRP A 60 -10.38 6.57 7.49
N LEU A 61 -11.25 6.35 8.45
CA LEU A 61 -12.68 6.17 8.22
C LEU A 61 -13.39 7.52 8.21
N ALA A 62 -14.60 7.56 7.64
CA ALA A 62 -15.45 8.75 7.64
C ALA A 62 -15.74 9.33 9.04
N GLY A 63 -15.61 8.53 10.10
CA GLY A 63 -15.70 9.03 11.48
C GLY A 63 -14.58 10.01 11.84
N ALA A 64 -13.39 9.89 11.24
CA ALA A 64 -12.26 10.78 11.51
C ALA A 64 -12.54 12.20 10.99
N ASP A 65 -13.29 12.34 9.89
CA ASP A 65 -13.69 13.64 9.34
C ASP A 65 -14.66 14.41 10.26
N THR A 66 -15.17 13.77 11.32
CA THR A 66 -16.05 14.41 12.32
C THR A 66 -15.30 15.05 13.47
N LEU A 67 -13.98 14.81 13.58
CA LEU A 67 -13.12 15.45 14.58
C LEU A 67 -12.98 16.96 14.30
N SER A 68 -12.42 17.71 15.25
CA SER A 68 -12.09 19.11 14.97
C SER A 68 -11.00 19.21 13.89
N ALA A 69 -10.95 20.33 13.17
CA ALA A 69 -9.95 20.49 12.10
C ALA A 69 -8.51 20.39 12.61
N ASP A 70 -8.25 20.86 13.83
CA ASP A 70 -6.93 20.78 14.46
C ASP A 70 -6.60 19.33 14.82
N ASP A 71 -7.54 18.59 15.43
CA ASP A 71 -7.34 17.17 15.78
C ASP A 71 -7.17 16.29 14.53
N GLN A 72 -7.90 16.59 13.44
CA GLN A 72 -7.73 15.89 12.16
C GLN A 72 -6.33 16.11 11.60
N ALA A 73 -5.86 17.36 11.58
CA ALA A 73 -4.54 17.68 11.07
C ALA A 73 -3.44 17.02 11.91
N GLU A 74 -3.56 17.06 13.24
CA GLU A 74 -2.61 16.42 14.15
C GLU A 74 -2.58 14.90 13.97
N ALA A 75 -3.75 14.24 13.96
CA ALA A 75 -3.82 12.79 13.78
C ALA A 75 -3.28 12.35 12.41
N LEU A 76 -3.57 13.11 11.35
CA LEU A 76 -3.08 12.81 10.02
C LEU A 76 -1.57 13.02 9.91
N ASP A 77 -1.04 14.11 10.45
CA ASP A 77 0.41 14.38 10.45
C ASP A 77 1.18 13.31 11.22
N GLU A 78 0.67 12.90 12.39
CA GLU A 78 1.29 11.83 13.19
C GLU A 78 1.24 10.49 12.46
N LEU A 79 0.06 10.06 11.95
CA LEU A 79 -0.03 8.83 11.16
C LEU A 79 0.93 8.82 9.99
N ASN A 80 1.06 9.95 9.28
CA ASN A 80 1.98 10.07 8.16
C ASN A 80 3.43 9.90 8.62
N TYR A 81 3.81 10.60 9.70
CA TYR A 81 5.14 10.57 10.27
C TYR A 81 5.54 9.15 10.70
N THR A 82 4.73 8.49 11.53
CA THR A 82 5.01 7.13 12.02
C THR A 82 5.02 6.11 10.87
N THR A 83 4.10 6.24 9.91
CA THR A 83 4.02 5.36 8.74
C THR A 83 5.26 5.47 7.85
N GLU A 84 5.76 6.69 7.64
CA GLU A 84 7.01 6.93 6.90
C GLU A 84 8.21 6.33 7.64
N GLY A 85 8.26 6.44 8.97
CA GLY A 85 9.31 5.88 9.80
C GLY A 85 9.43 4.35 9.71
N ILE A 86 8.29 3.64 9.69
CA ILE A 86 8.28 2.17 9.70
C ILE A 86 8.38 1.52 8.31
N ALA A 87 8.05 2.26 7.25
CA ALA A 87 8.03 1.73 5.89
C ALA A 87 9.34 1.01 5.43
N PRO A 88 10.56 1.47 5.78
CA PRO A 88 11.78 0.74 5.46
C PRO A 88 11.83 -0.66 6.08
N THR A 89 11.33 -0.83 7.31
CA THR A 89 11.26 -2.12 7.98
C THR A 89 10.25 -3.02 7.29
N LEU A 90 9.04 -2.55 7.01
CA LEU A 90 8.02 -3.33 6.27
C LEU A 90 8.57 -3.81 4.91
N SER A 91 9.21 -2.91 4.16
CA SER A 91 9.82 -3.22 2.87
C SER A 91 10.92 -4.29 2.98
N ARG A 92 11.81 -4.18 3.99
CA ARG A 92 12.88 -5.17 4.24
C ARG A 92 12.33 -6.57 4.49
N HIS A 93 11.16 -6.67 5.11
CA HIS A 93 10.51 -7.93 5.47
C HIS A 93 9.41 -8.37 4.49
N ASN A 94 9.28 -7.70 3.33
CA ASN A 94 8.25 -7.98 2.32
C ASN A 94 6.81 -7.86 2.86
N ILE A 95 6.59 -6.99 3.83
CA ILE A 95 5.26 -6.64 4.33
C ILE A 95 4.74 -5.48 3.50
N LYS A 96 3.55 -5.61 2.92
CA LYS A 96 2.91 -4.53 2.15
C LYS A 96 2.40 -3.44 3.07
N LEU A 97 2.38 -2.22 2.55
CA LEU A 97 1.75 -1.07 3.19
C LEU A 97 0.65 -0.56 2.27
N VAL A 98 -0.58 -0.50 2.77
CA VAL A 98 -1.76 -0.17 1.94
C VAL A 98 -2.69 0.80 2.68
N PRO A 99 -3.07 1.95 2.11
CA PRO A 99 -4.11 2.80 2.68
C PRO A 99 -5.52 2.28 2.38
N THR A 100 -6.46 2.60 3.25
CA THR A 100 -7.90 2.43 3.00
C THR A 100 -8.75 3.48 3.74
N ASN A 101 -9.88 3.82 3.12
CA ASN A 101 -10.97 4.57 3.76
C ASN A 101 -12.21 3.70 3.94
N SER A 102 -12.17 2.47 3.43
CA SER A 102 -13.22 1.48 3.59
C SER A 102 -13.24 1.00 5.04
N ASP A 103 -14.44 0.89 5.60
CA ASP A 103 -14.66 0.23 6.89
C ASP A 103 -14.46 -1.29 6.84
N THR A 104 -14.27 -1.83 5.63
CA THR A 104 -14.22 -3.27 5.39
C THR A 104 -12.92 -3.65 4.70
N ILE A 105 -12.25 -4.67 5.23
CA ILE A 105 -11.09 -5.34 4.62
C ILE A 105 -11.43 -6.82 4.44
N TYR A 106 -11.07 -7.39 3.29
CA TYR A 106 -11.17 -8.82 3.04
C TYR A 106 -9.80 -9.46 3.07
N VAL A 107 -9.65 -10.56 3.81
CA VAL A 107 -8.42 -11.35 3.87
C VAL A 107 -8.64 -12.67 3.16
N THR A 108 -7.80 -12.97 2.18
CA THR A 108 -7.80 -14.25 1.47
C THR A 108 -7.16 -15.31 2.36
N LEU A 109 -7.93 -16.34 2.72
CA LEU A 109 -7.46 -17.46 3.51
C LEU A 109 -6.80 -18.54 2.62
N PRO A 110 -5.97 -19.43 3.20
CA PRO A 110 -5.31 -20.50 2.43
C PRO A 110 -6.27 -21.43 1.65
N ASN A 111 -7.51 -21.58 2.12
CA ASN A 111 -8.56 -22.37 1.47
C ASN A 111 -9.32 -21.60 0.38
N ARG A 112 -8.83 -20.43 -0.06
CA ARG A 112 -9.46 -19.51 -1.03
C ARG A 112 -10.78 -18.89 -0.58
N GLN A 113 -11.17 -19.06 0.68
CA GLN A 113 -12.26 -18.28 1.27
C GLN A 113 -11.77 -16.89 1.63
N ARG A 114 -12.71 -15.95 1.79
CA ARG A 114 -12.42 -14.61 2.28
C ARG A 114 -12.99 -14.44 3.67
N ARG A 115 -12.18 -13.91 4.58
CA ARG A 115 -12.61 -13.44 5.89
C ARG A 115 -12.79 -11.93 5.83
N MET A 116 -13.85 -11.43 6.44
CA MET A 116 -14.10 -10.00 6.53
C MET A 116 -13.55 -9.50 7.87
N ILE A 117 -12.87 -8.36 7.83
CA ILE A 117 -12.52 -7.53 8.99
C ILE A 117 -13.34 -6.25 8.86
N LEU A 118 -14.05 -5.91 9.93
CA LEU A 118 -14.87 -4.70 10.00
C LEU A 118 -14.20 -3.72 10.97
N LEU A 119 -13.96 -2.51 10.51
CA LEU A 119 -13.31 -1.43 11.26
C LEU A 119 -14.30 -0.47 11.91
N THR A 120 -15.61 -0.67 11.71
CA THR A 120 -16.61 0.14 12.41
C THR A 120 -16.59 -0.15 13.92
N GLY A 121 -16.69 0.90 14.74
CA GLY A 121 -16.81 0.75 16.20
C GLY A 121 -15.49 0.60 16.95
N VAL A 122 -14.36 0.82 16.28
CA VAL A 122 -13.06 1.05 16.93
C VAL A 122 -13.07 2.38 17.70
N ASP A 123 -12.22 2.49 18.72
CA ASP A 123 -12.16 3.68 19.60
C ASP A 123 -11.76 4.95 18.84
N TYR A 124 -10.82 4.80 17.89
CA TYR A 124 -10.40 5.88 16.99
C TYR A 124 -10.67 5.47 15.54
N PRO A 125 -11.36 6.32 14.75
CA PRO A 125 -11.72 6.01 13.36
C PRO A 125 -10.53 6.10 12.38
N PHE A 126 -9.31 5.96 12.87
CA PHE A 126 -8.07 5.95 12.11
C PHE A 126 -7.03 5.08 12.84
N GLY A 127 -6.01 4.60 12.13
CA GLY A 127 -4.95 3.77 12.72
C GLY A 127 -4.44 2.70 11.75
N TYR A 128 -4.09 1.53 12.30
CA TYR A 128 -3.47 0.44 11.56
C TYR A 128 -4.20 -0.90 11.74
N VAL A 129 -4.12 -1.76 10.73
CA VAL A 129 -4.49 -3.17 10.82
C VAL A 129 -3.32 -4.01 10.34
N LEU A 130 -2.80 -4.86 11.22
CA LEU A 130 -1.78 -5.84 10.88
C LEU A 130 -2.47 -7.11 10.42
N VAL A 131 -2.16 -7.55 9.21
CA VAL A 131 -2.81 -8.68 8.56
C VAL A 131 -1.77 -9.68 8.08
N GLN A 132 -1.91 -10.91 8.55
CA GLN A 132 -1.17 -12.07 8.09
C GLN A 132 -2.21 -13.11 7.64
N PRO A 133 -2.30 -13.43 6.34
CA PRO A 133 -3.26 -14.42 5.86
C PRO A 133 -3.14 -15.76 6.60
N GLY A 134 -4.25 -16.18 7.22
CA GLY A 134 -4.30 -17.41 8.01
C GLY A 134 -4.17 -17.22 9.52
N THR A 135 -3.92 -16.01 10.02
CA THR A 135 -3.97 -15.66 11.45
C THR A 135 -5.08 -14.66 11.75
N ALA A 136 -5.31 -14.41 13.04
CA ALA A 136 -6.09 -13.26 13.48
C ALA A 136 -5.32 -11.97 13.20
N GLU A 137 -6.05 -10.92 12.82
CA GLU A 137 -5.56 -9.55 12.66
C GLU A 137 -5.29 -8.90 14.00
N ARG A 138 -4.48 -7.84 13.98
CA ARG A 138 -4.36 -6.90 15.11
C ARG A 138 -4.80 -5.52 14.63
N ILE A 139 -5.76 -4.93 15.33
CA ILE A 139 -6.24 -3.56 15.06
C ILE A 139 -5.58 -2.65 16.10
N LEU A 140 -4.87 -1.64 15.60
CA LEU A 140 -4.17 -0.61 16.37
C LEU A 140 -4.88 0.70 16.09
N ALA A 141 -5.90 1.03 16.90
CA ALA A 141 -6.71 2.23 16.68
C ALA A 141 -6.06 3.44 17.36
N GLY A 142 -5.89 4.52 16.60
CA GLY A 142 -5.26 5.74 17.06
C GLY A 142 -3.88 5.99 16.46
N VAL A 143 -3.19 6.96 17.04
CA VAL A 143 -1.77 7.24 16.76
C VAL A 143 -0.88 6.43 17.69
N TYR A 144 0.32 6.13 17.23
CA TYR A 144 1.33 5.35 17.95
C TYR A 144 2.66 6.05 17.80
N ASP A 145 3.48 6.03 18.85
CA ASP A 145 4.88 6.47 18.75
C ASP A 145 5.66 5.49 17.84
N ASP A 146 6.74 5.98 17.20
CA ASP A 146 7.57 5.19 16.27
C ASP A 146 8.01 3.84 16.85
N ASP A 147 8.51 3.85 18.09
CA ASP A 147 9.01 2.66 18.78
C ASP A 147 7.87 1.71 19.15
N GLU A 148 6.70 2.24 19.54
CA GLU A 148 5.53 1.43 19.91
C GLU A 148 4.94 0.74 18.68
N LEU A 149 4.79 1.46 17.56
CA LEU A 149 4.30 0.86 16.32
C LEU A 149 5.28 -0.20 15.81
N LEU A 150 6.59 0.06 15.93
CA LEU A 150 7.62 -0.90 15.54
C LEU A 150 7.56 -2.18 16.38
N ASP A 151 7.46 -2.06 17.71
CA ASP A 151 7.32 -3.21 18.61
C ASP A 151 6.07 -4.05 18.27
N GLU A 152 4.95 -3.40 17.99
CA GLU A 152 3.71 -4.07 17.58
C GLU A 152 3.84 -4.82 16.25
N VAL A 153 4.51 -4.21 15.27
CA VAL A 153 4.79 -4.83 13.96
C VAL A 153 5.77 -5.99 14.10
N GLU A 154 6.85 -5.82 14.85
CA GLU A 154 7.84 -6.87 15.09
C GLU A 154 7.19 -8.07 15.80
N ALA A 155 6.39 -7.81 16.84
CA ALA A 155 5.69 -8.85 17.58
C ALA A 155 4.63 -9.58 16.75
N TYR A 156 3.88 -8.86 15.91
CA TYR A 156 2.80 -9.46 15.11
C TYR A 156 3.34 -10.31 13.95
N PHE A 157 4.37 -9.82 13.25
CA PHE A 157 4.95 -10.51 12.09
C PHE A 157 6.12 -11.44 12.44
N ASP A 158 6.43 -11.62 13.72
CA ASP A 158 7.54 -12.44 14.22
C ASP A 158 8.90 -12.00 13.61
N LEU A 159 9.14 -10.69 13.63
CA LEU A 159 10.38 -10.10 13.11
C LEU A 159 11.46 -10.07 14.20
N PRO A 160 12.75 -10.15 13.82
CA PRO A 160 13.83 -9.93 14.77
C PRO A 160 13.80 -8.48 15.27
N PRO A 161 14.12 -8.25 16.55
CA PRO A 161 14.10 -6.90 17.10
C PRO A 161 15.15 -6.04 16.40
N SER A 162 14.76 -4.84 16.01
CA SER A 162 15.62 -3.87 15.34
C SER A 162 16.87 -3.49 16.16
N SER A 163 16.84 -3.62 17.49
CA SER A 163 18.00 -3.47 18.40
C SER A 163 19.11 -4.51 18.17
N ASP A 164 18.79 -5.66 17.58
CA ASP A 164 19.71 -6.78 17.38
C ASP A 164 20.44 -6.73 16.01
N SER A 165 20.29 -5.64 15.24
CA SER A 165 21.02 -5.40 13.98
C SER A 165 22.54 -5.16 14.14
N THR A 166 23.17 -5.75 15.16
CA THR A 166 24.62 -5.99 15.18
C THR A 166 24.98 -7.29 14.45
N ALA A 167 24.46 -7.45 13.24
CA ALA A 167 25.03 -8.39 12.27
C ALA A 167 26.44 -7.90 11.89
N LYS A 168 27.41 -8.17 12.77
CA LYS A 168 28.84 -8.17 12.45
C LYS A 168 29.04 -9.21 11.36
N GLY A 169 28.96 -8.78 10.10
CA GLY A 169 29.52 -9.56 9.00
C GLY A 169 30.96 -9.94 9.35
N PRO A 170 31.46 -11.10 8.91
CA PRO A 170 32.82 -11.53 9.23
C PRO A 170 33.78 -10.45 8.75
N ARG A 171 34.49 -9.82 9.70
CA ARG A 171 35.60 -8.92 9.38
C ARG A 171 36.70 -9.79 8.79
N ILE A 172 36.80 -9.79 7.47
CA ILE A 172 37.95 -10.37 6.78
C ILE A 172 39.11 -9.41 7.06
N SER A 173 39.98 -9.75 8.02
CA SER A 173 41.30 -9.11 8.13
C SER A 173 42.14 -9.58 6.94
N THR A 174 42.53 -8.63 6.08
CA THR A 174 43.64 -8.82 5.13
C THR A 174 44.93 -8.37 5.79
#